data_AF-A0A8J2JC88-F1
#
_entry.id   AF-A0A8J2JC88-F1
#
_cell.length_a   1.000
_cell.length_b   1.000
_cell.length_c   1.000
_cell.angle_alpha   90.00
_cell.angle_beta   90.00
_cell.angle_gamma   90.00
#
_symmetry.space_group_name_H-M   'P 1'
#
loop_
_entity.id
_entity.type
_entity.pdbx_description
1 polymer ?
#
loop_
_entity_poly.entity_id
_entity_poly.type
_entity_poly.pdbx_seq_one_letter_code
_entity_poly.pdbx_strand_id
1 'polypeptide(L)'
;MDEHCKRMQEEVRNIDGYIGWNPLYFTIRQESSSYDYPCTEARSSVNKQLNRYRDVSPFDHSRVILNNESCNYINASFVKVAKAGRNYILTQGPLPNTAGHFWLMVWEQKSKAVLMLNKIIEKNQ
;
A
#
# COMPACT_ATOMS: atom_id res chain seq x y z
N MET A 1 -0.53 26.73 -18.54
CA MET A 1 -0.16 25.34 -18.23
C MET A 1 1.13 25.40 -17.42
N ASP A 2 1.09 24.88 -16.20
CA ASP A 2 2.07 25.11 -15.14
C ASP A 2 3.49 24.71 -15.57
N GLU A 3 4.51 25.51 -15.25
CA GLU A 3 5.90 25.25 -15.65
C GLU A 3 6.37 23.85 -15.21
N HIS A 4 5.86 23.40 -14.06
CA HIS A 4 6.07 22.06 -13.54
C HIS A 4 5.56 20.95 -14.48
N CYS A 5 4.37 21.11 -15.07
CA CYS A 5 3.82 20.15 -16.03
C CYS A 5 4.69 20.04 -17.28
N LYS A 6 5.23 21.16 -17.77
CA LYS A 6 6.13 21.15 -18.94
C LYS A 6 7.41 20.36 -18.64
N ARG A 7 8.01 20.56 -17.47
CA ARG A 7 9.20 19.80 -17.05
C ARG A 7 8.93 18.31 -16.95
N MET A 8 7.81 17.90 -16.33
CA MET A 8 7.42 16.48 -16.27
C MET A 8 7.22 15.88 -17.66
N GLN A 9 6.57 16.60 -18.58
CA GLN A 9 6.35 16.14 -19.95
C GLN A 9 7.66 15.97 -20.74
N GLU A 10 8.66 16.80 -20.46
CA GLU A 10 9.99 16.68 -21.06
C GLU A 10 10.76 15.49 -20.48
N GLU A 11 10.69 15.28 -19.17
CA GLU A 11 11.27 14.12 -18.49
C GLU A 11 10.72 12.80 -19.04
N VAL A 12 9.38 12.70 -19.15
CA VAL A 12 8.71 11.52 -19.74
C VAL A 12 9.22 11.25 -21.16
N ARG A 13 9.31 12.30 -22.00
CA ARG A 13 9.84 12.17 -23.37
C ARG A 13 11.30 11.70 -23.40
N ASN A 14 12.12 12.17 -22.47
CA ASN A 14 13.53 11.73 -22.36
C ASN A 14 13.63 10.27 -21.90
N ILE A 15 12.73 9.81 -21.02
CA ILE A 15 12.67 8.42 -20.59
C ILE A 15 12.26 7.51 -21.76
N ASP A 16 11.23 7.89 -22.51
CA ASP A 16 10.77 7.12 -23.68
C ASP A 16 11.84 7.03 -24.78
N GLY A 17 12.60 8.10 -25.02
CA GLY A 17 13.56 8.17 -26.11
C GLY A 17 14.94 7.60 -25.80
N TYR A 18 15.44 7.77 -24.57
CA TYR A 18 16.88 7.59 -24.29
C TYR A 18 17.19 6.78 -23.01
N ILE A 19 16.52 7.08 -21.89
CA ILE A 19 16.87 6.49 -20.58
C ILE A 19 16.28 5.08 -20.45
N GLY A 20 15.02 4.91 -20.86
CA GLY A 20 14.22 3.71 -20.65
C GLY A 20 13.58 3.62 -19.27
N TRP A 21 12.37 3.06 -19.20
CA TRP A 21 11.59 2.92 -17.97
C TRP A 21 12.19 1.90 -16.98
N ASN A 22 12.81 0.83 -17.48
CA ASN A 22 13.35 -0.24 -16.64
C ASN A 22 14.51 0.23 -15.74
N PRO A 23 15.53 0.96 -16.26
CA PRO A 23 16.56 1.55 -15.41
C PRO A 23 15.99 2.47 -14.31
N LEU A 24 15.06 3.35 -14.66
CA LEU A 24 14.44 4.27 -13.70
C LEU A 24 13.69 3.51 -12.60
N TYR A 25 12.87 2.52 -12.97
CA TYR A 25 12.16 1.68 -12.01
C TYR A 25 13.11 0.93 -11.06
N PHE A 26 14.23 0.43 -11.59
CA PHE A 26 15.26 -0.23 -10.79
C PHE A 26 15.88 0.73 -9.75
N THR A 27 16.21 1.96 -10.16
CA THR A 27 16.72 2.99 -9.24
C THR A 27 15.74 3.26 -8.10
N ILE A 28 14.46 3.51 -8.43
CA ILE A 28 13.41 3.74 -7.41
C ILE A 28 13.32 2.57 -6.44
N ARG A 29 13.40 1.32 -6.95
CA ARG A 29 13.37 0.13 -6.10
C ARG A 29 14.58 0.05 -5.16
N GLN A 30 15.78 0.34 -5.65
CA GLN A 30 17.00 0.33 -4.82
C GLN A 30 16.92 1.39 -3.72
N GLU A 31 16.56 2.63 -4.07
CA GLU A 31 16.37 3.71 -3.11
C GLU A 31 15.29 3.37 -2.08
N SER A 32 14.17 2.82 -2.53
CA SER A 32 13.08 2.40 -1.63
C SER A 32 13.50 1.27 -0.68
N SER A 33 14.41 0.40 -1.13
CA SER A 33 14.92 -0.71 -0.30
C SER A 33 15.89 -0.23 0.79
N SER A 34 16.36 1.02 0.74
CA SER A 34 17.19 1.60 1.80
C SER A 34 16.40 1.90 3.09
N TYR A 35 15.07 1.98 3.01
CA TYR A 35 14.20 2.13 4.17
C TYR A 35 14.00 0.79 4.87
N ASP A 36 14.80 0.54 5.90
CA ASP A 36 14.70 -0.67 6.72
C ASP A 36 13.76 -0.44 7.92
N TYR A 37 12.46 -0.55 7.65
CA TYR A 37 11.44 -0.51 8.70
C TYR A 37 10.95 -1.92 9.06
N PRO A 38 10.70 -2.20 10.35
CA PRO A 38 10.26 -3.52 10.77
C PRO A 38 8.81 -3.82 10.35
N CYS A 39 8.54 -5.12 10.12
CA CYS A 39 7.20 -5.68 9.91
C CYS A 39 6.95 -6.82 10.92
N THR A 40 7.33 -6.64 12.17
CA THR A 40 7.34 -7.71 13.20
C THR A 40 5.95 -8.30 13.41
N GLU A 41 4.93 -7.45 13.53
CA GLU A 41 3.54 -7.88 13.72
C GLU A 41 3.02 -8.66 12.53
N ALA A 42 3.31 -8.18 11.32
CA ALA A 42 2.91 -8.85 10.08
C ALA A 42 3.59 -10.22 9.90
N ARG A 43 4.82 -10.38 10.39
CA ARG A 43 5.62 -11.61 10.27
C ARG A 43 5.41 -12.60 11.42
N SER A 44 4.70 -12.19 12.48
CA SER A 44 4.36 -13.05 13.61
C SER A 44 3.58 -14.29 13.16
N SER A 45 3.82 -15.43 13.81
CA SER A 45 3.21 -16.72 13.45
C SER A 45 1.68 -16.68 13.46
N VAL A 46 1.09 -15.96 14.42
CA VAL A 46 -0.37 -15.83 14.57
C VAL A 46 -1.03 -15.02 13.44
N ASN A 47 -0.29 -14.09 12.83
CA ASN A 47 -0.81 -13.17 11.80
C ASN A 47 -0.53 -13.66 10.38
N LYS A 48 0.28 -14.71 10.19
CA LYS A 48 0.62 -15.25 8.85
C LYS A 48 -0.61 -15.53 7.99
N GLN A 49 -1.66 -16.10 8.57
CA GLN A 49 -2.92 -16.43 7.89
C GLN A 49 -3.80 -15.21 7.55
N LEU A 50 -3.43 -14.02 8.01
CA LEU A 50 -4.13 -12.77 7.76
C LEU A 50 -3.51 -11.98 6.58
N ASN A 51 -2.38 -12.45 6.05
CA ASN A 51 -1.69 -11.89 4.90
C ASN A 51 -2.00 -12.68 3.63
N ARG A 52 -2.36 -11.98 2.55
CA ARG A 52 -2.58 -12.61 1.24
C ARG A 52 -1.28 -13.08 0.60
N TYR A 53 -0.19 -12.32 0.79
CA TYR A 53 1.13 -12.62 0.24
C TYR A 53 2.20 -12.53 1.32
N ARG A 54 3.23 -13.37 1.20
CA ARG A 54 4.31 -13.45 2.19
C ARG A 54 5.29 -12.29 2.10
N ASP A 55 5.43 -11.73 0.92
CA ASP A 55 6.37 -10.66 0.55
C ASP A 55 5.75 -9.27 0.58
N VAL A 56 4.47 -9.16 0.94
CA VAL A 56 3.75 -7.87 1.07
C VAL A 56 3.23 -7.72 2.50
N SER A 57 3.89 -6.88 3.30
CA SER A 57 3.58 -6.67 4.72
C SER A 57 3.59 -5.18 5.06
N PRO A 58 2.68 -4.71 5.93
CA PRO A 58 2.73 -3.33 6.42
C PRO A 58 3.93 -3.16 7.35
N PHE A 59 4.50 -1.94 7.37
CA PHE A 59 5.50 -1.57 8.37
C PHE A 59 4.84 -1.28 9.71
N ASP A 60 5.48 -1.66 10.80
CA ASP A 60 4.91 -1.57 12.15
C ASP A 60 4.55 -0.13 12.54
N HIS A 61 5.36 0.85 12.14
CA HIS A 61 5.15 2.27 12.44
C HIS A 61 3.98 2.91 11.68
N SER A 62 3.47 2.25 10.65
CA SER A 62 2.42 2.80 9.77
C SER A 62 1.20 1.89 9.63
N ARG A 63 1.23 0.69 10.21
CA ARG A 63 0.11 -0.24 10.14
C ARG A 63 -1.15 0.34 10.78
N VAL A 64 -2.30 -0.05 10.26
CA VAL A 64 -3.57 0.19 10.96
C VAL A 64 -3.71 -0.82 12.10
N ILE A 65 -4.11 -0.34 13.28
CA ILE A 65 -4.33 -1.16 14.48
C ILE A 65 -5.83 -1.16 14.75
N LEU A 66 -6.44 -2.34 14.76
CA LEU A 66 -7.87 -2.48 15.03
C LEU A 66 -8.13 -2.41 16.55
N ASN A 67 -9.26 -1.83 16.93
CA ASN A 67 -9.74 -1.87 18.31
C ASN A 67 -10.48 -3.18 18.58
N ASN A 68 -9.75 -4.30 18.55
CA ASN A 68 -10.24 -5.64 18.85
C ASN A 68 -9.24 -6.37 19.76
N GLU A 69 -9.70 -6.73 20.96
CA GLU A 69 -8.89 -7.39 21.98
C GLU A 69 -8.38 -8.78 21.56
N SER A 70 -9.13 -9.49 20.72
CA SER A 70 -8.75 -10.82 20.23
C SER A 70 -7.71 -10.80 19.11
N CYS A 71 -7.74 -9.76 18.26
CA CYS A 71 -6.80 -9.59 17.15
C CYS A 71 -6.82 -8.14 16.66
N ASN A 72 -5.72 -7.40 16.89
CA ASN A 72 -5.59 -6.01 16.43
C ASN A 72 -4.96 -5.87 15.04
N TYR A 73 -4.65 -6.99 14.36
CA TYR A 73 -3.89 -7.01 13.13
C TYR A 73 -4.78 -7.01 11.87
N ILE A 74 -4.42 -6.13 10.94
CA ILE A 74 -4.87 -6.14 9.55
C ILE A 74 -3.70 -5.73 8.65
N ASN A 75 -3.58 -6.34 7.47
CA ASN A 75 -2.60 -5.91 6.47
C ASN A 75 -3.08 -4.62 5.78
N ALA A 76 -2.83 -3.49 6.45
CA ALA A 76 -3.16 -2.16 5.98
C ALA A 76 -2.16 -1.15 6.53
N SER A 77 -1.86 -0.11 5.75
CA SER A 77 -0.94 0.97 6.14
C SER A 77 -1.57 2.35 5.93
N PHE A 78 -1.32 3.26 6.87
CA PHE A 78 -1.57 4.69 6.68
C PHE A 78 -0.51 5.30 5.76
N VAL A 79 -0.95 5.97 4.70
CA VAL A 79 -0.09 6.75 3.79
C VAL A 79 -0.47 8.22 3.90
N LYS A 80 0.40 9.01 4.54
CA LYS A 80 0.21 10.45 4.73
C LYS A 80 0.99 11.20 3.66
N VAL A 81 0.30 11.99 2.84
CA VAL A 81 0.91 12.87 1.83
C VAL A 81 0.78 14.31 2.31
N ALA A 82 1.69 14.71 3.21
CA ALA A 82 1.62 15.98 3.93
C ALA A 82 1.51 17.19 2.99
N LYS A 83 2.31 17.23 1.92
CA LYS A 83 2.29 18.31 0.91
C LYS A 83 0.95 18.47 0.21
N ALA A 84 0.19 17.38 0.06
CA ALA A 84 -1.14 17.40 -0.55
C ALA A 84 -2.26 17.58 0.49
N GLY A 85 -1.96 17.53 1.79
CA GLY A 85 -2.97 17.51 2.85
C GLY A 85 -3.88 16.29 2.78
N ARG A 86 -3.38 15.14 2.30
CA ARG A 86 -4.19 13.93 2.07
C ARG A 86 -3.65 12.74 2.83
N ASN A 87 -4.57 11.93 3.35
CA ASN A 87 -4.28 10.67 4.02
C ASN A 87 -5.04 9.54 3.31
N TYR A 88 -4.39 8.40 3.15
CA TYR A 88 -4.96 7.21 2.55
C TYR A 88 -4.70 6.01 3.45
N ILE A 89 -5.53 4.98 3.29
CA ILE A 89 -5.24 3.64 3.78
C ILE A 89 -5.05 2.76 2.56
N LEU A 90 -3.88 2.14 2.43
CA LEU A 90 -3.64 1.10 1.45
C LEU A 90 -3.74 -0.25 2.16
N THR A 91 -4.50 -1.18 1.60
CA THR A 91 -4.72 -2.51 2.19
C THR A 91 -4.84 -3.56 1.07
N GLN A 92 -4.53 -4.81 1.40
CA GLN A 92 -4.76 -5.93 0.50
C GLN A 92 -6.26 -6.15 0.23
N GLY A 93 -6.59 -6.85 -0.86
CA GLY A 93 -7.93 -7.39 -1.04
C GLY A 93 -8.30 -8.33 0.13
N PRO A 94 -9.43 -8.15 0.83
CA PRO A 94 -9.78 -8.95 2.00
C PRO A 94 -9.80 -10.46 1.70
N LEU A 95 -9.24 -11.26 2.60
CA LEU A 95 -9.38 -12.72 2.60
C LEU A 95 -10.73 -13.09 3.22
N PRO A 96 -11.25 -14.32 3.01
CA PRO A 96 -12.49 -14.77 3.64
C PRO A 96 -12.51 -14.59 5.17
N ASN A 97 -11.39 -14.87 5.85
CA ASN A 97 -11.22 -14.72 7.29
C ASN A 97 -10.88 -13.30 7.77
N THR A 98 -10.70 -12.33 6.87
CA THR A 98 -10.36 -10.92 7.22
C THR A 98 -11.40 -9.91 6.74
N ALA A 99 -12.50 -10.35 6.13
CA ALA A 99 -13.58 -9.45 5.72
C ALA A 99 -14.18 -8.65 6.89
N GLY A 100 -14.34 -9.27 8.06
CA GLY A 100 -14.77 -8.58 9.28
C GLY A 100 -13.77 -7.53 9.75
N HIS A 101 -12.48 -7.86 9.74
CA HIS A 101 -11.39 -6.92 10.08
C HIS A 101 -11.39 -5.71 9.13
N PHE A 102 -11.60 -5.95 7.84
CA PHE A 102 -11.68 -4.88 6.83
C PHE A 102 -12.82 -3.90 7.12
N TRP A 103 -14.03 -4.40 7.41
CA TRP A 103 -15.16 -3.51 7.72
C TRP A 103 -15.02 -2.83 9.08
N LEU A 104 -14.42 -3.50 10.07
CA LEU A 104 -14.07 -2.88 11.34
C LEU A 104 -13.10 -1.71 11.13
N MET A 105 -12.06 -1.89 10.31
CA MET A 105 -11.14 -0.82 9.94
C MET A 105 -11.87 0.36 9.28
N VAL A 106 -12.73 0.08 8.29
CA VAL A 106 -13.50 1.13 7.59
C VAL A 106 -14.34 1.95 8.57
N TRP A 107 -15.01 1.27 9.50
CA TRP A 107 -15.83 1.88 10.54
C TRP A 107 -15.01 2.74 11.50
N GLU A 108 -13.98 2.17 12.13
CA GLU A 108 -13.12 2.85 13.11
C GLU A 108 -12.45 4.10 12.52
N GLN A 109 -11.99 4.00 11.28
CA GLN A 109 -11.31 5.10 10.58
C GLN A 109 -12.28 6.10 9.96
N LYS A 110 -13.60 5.89 10.09
CA LYS A 110 -14.66 6.74 9.54
C LYS A 110 -14.48 6.99 8.04
N SER A 111 -14.04 5.96 7.33
CA SER A 111 -13.75 6.03 5.90
C SER A 111 -15.04 6.20 5.10
N LYS A 112 -15.10 7.23 4.25
CA LYS A 112 -16.30 7.55 3.45
C LYS A 112 -16.39 6.78 2.14
N ALA A 113 -15.26 6.32 1.62
CA ALA A 113 -15.18 5.67 0.33
C ALA A 113 -14.13 4.56 0.36
N VAL A 114 -14.41 3.50 -0.40
CA VAL A 114 -13.48 2.40 -0.68
C VAL A 114 -13.28 2.37 -2.19
N LEU A 115 -12.02 2.40 -2.62
CA LEU A 115 -11.66 2.33 -4.04
C LEU A 115 -11.01 0.96 -4.30
N MET A 116 -11.71 0.10 -5.04
CA MET A 116 -11.22 -1.21 -5.43
C MET A 116 -10.67 -1.14 -6.86
N LEU A 117 -9.39 -1.47 -7.04
CA LEU A 117 -8.70 -1.36 -8.34
C LEU A 117 -8.51 -2.72 -9.04
N ASN A 118 -9.03 -3.79 -8.46
CA ASN A 118 -8.96 -5.15 -8.98
C ASN A 118 -10.35 -5.76 -9.19
N LYS A 119 -10.43 -6.83 -9.99
CA LYS A 119 -11.63 -7.69 -10.03
C LYS A 119 -11.56 -8.75 -8.93
N ILE A 120 -12.69 -9.36 -8.60
CA ILE A 120 -12.73 -10.49 -7.66
C ILE A 120 -11.92 -11.68 -8.21
N ILE A 121 -12.03 -11.92 -9.53
CA ILE A 121 -11.36 -13.00 -10.26
C ILE A 121 -10.58 -12.34 -11.40
N GLU A 122 -9.29 -12.64 -11.49
CA GLU A 122 -8.40 -12.11 -12.52
C GLU A 122 -7.70 -13.27 -13.23
N LYS A 123 -7.69 -13.27 -14.58
CA LYS A 123 -7.08 -14.33 -15.41
C LYS A 123 -7.64 -15.76 -15.23
N ASN A 124 -8.96 -15.92 -15.08
CA ASN A 124 -9.64 -17.22 -14.91
C ASN A 124 -9.08 -18.07 -13.75
N GLN A 125 -8.54 -17.42 -12.72
CA GLN A 125 -8.22 -17.99 -11.42
C GLN A 125 -8.96 -17.22 -10.33
#